data_AF-A0A6A9STG4-F1
#
_entry.id   AF-A0A6A9STG4-F1
#
_cell.length_a   1.000
_cell.length_b   1.000
_cell.length_c   1.000
_cell.angle_alpha   90.00
_cell.angle_beta   90.00
_cell.angle_gamma   90.00
#
_symmetry.space_group_name_H-M   'P 1'
#
loop_
_entity.id
_entity.type
_entity.pdbx_description
1 polymer ?
#
loop_
_entity_poly.entity_id
_entity_poly.type
_entity_poly.pdbx_seq_one_letter_code
_entity_poly.pdbx_strand_id
1 'polypeptide(L)'
;MFEELLSTDADCRCEATFEGDRLLLDGSACSGDGRLDAVPACRATAIEALRDRDVESVRTRSAGFERTYEDGAAGLLVAAGRFSDAAAFHDDALAERARSDP
;
A
#
# COMPACT_ATOMS: atom_id res chain seq x y z
N MET A 1 31.38 -0.68 2.98
CA MET A 1 30.78 -0.89 1.64
C MET A 1 30.08 -2.25 1.63
N PHE A 2 29.04 -2.40 2.47
CA PHE A 2 28.20 -3.61 2.63
C PHE A 2 26.85 -3.24 3.29
N GLU A 3 26.43 -1.97 3.23
CA GLU A 3 25.17 -1.49 3.83
C GLU A 3 24.01 -1.42 2.84
N GLU A 4 24.27 -1.56 1.53
CA GLU A 4 23.22 -1.62 0.49
C GLU A 4 22.48 -2.98 0.44
N LEU A 5 22.88 -3.96 1.25
CA LEU A 5 22.31 -5.32 1.27
C LEU A 5 21.30 -5.57 2.40
N LEU A 6 20.98 -4.55 3.21
CA LEU A 6 20.05 -4.63 4.34
C LEU A 6 19.05 -3.47 4.33
N SER A 7 18.47 -3.14 3.17
CA SER A 7 17.25 -2.32 3.17
C SER A 7 16.08 -3.19 3.65
N THR A 8 16.01 -3.39 4.97
CA THR A 8 14.89 -4.06 5.64
C THR A 8 13.68 -3.14 5.81
N ASP A 9 13.80 -1.91 5.30
CA ASP A 9 12.80 -0.83 5.17
C ASP A 9 12.90 -0.19 3.77
N ALA A 10 12.92 -1.02 2.71
CA ALA A 10 12.84 -0.47 1.36
C ALA A 10 11.43 0.08 1.16
N ASP A 11 11.24 1.38 1.37
CA ASP A 11 10.02 2.12 1.02
C ASP A 11 9.53 1.60 -0.33
N CYS A 12 8.37 0.97 -0.35
CA CYS A 12 7.89 0.36 -1.57
C CYS A 12 7.55 1.50 -2.55
N ARG A 13 8.24 1.53 -3.69
CA ARG A 13 8.09 2.58 -4.71
C ARG A 13 7.11 2.20 -5.81
N CYS A 14 6.04 1.47 -5.50
CA CYS A 14 5.06 1.16 -6.53
C CYS A 14 4.32 2.45 -6.91
N GLU A 15 4.05 2.66 -8.19
CA GLU A 15 3.36 3.86 -8.65
C GLU A 15 1.85 3.70 -8.46
N ALA A 16 1.23 4.63 -7.74
CA ALA A 16 -0.19 4.61 -7.40
C ALA A 16 -0.99 5.55 -8.29
N THR A 17 -1.99 5.01 -8.97
CA THR A 17 -2.87 5.77 -9.87
C THR A 17 -4.33 5.42 -9.61
N PHE A 18 -5.17 6.44 -9.48
CA PHE A 18 -6.62 6.25 -9.38
C PHE A 18 -7.25 6.15 -10.77
N GLU A 19 -8.01 5.07 -11.00
CA GLU A 19 -8.76 4.81 -12.22
C GLU A 19 -10.23 4.63 -11.87
N GLY A 20 -11.05 5.66 -12.02
CA GLY A 20 -12.46 5.58 -11.60
C GLY A 20 -12.56 5.34 -10.10
N ASP A 21 -13.19 4.24 -9.69
CA ASP A 21 -13.36 3.75 -8.30
C ASP A 21 -12.32 2.70 -7.90
N ARG A 22 -11.19 2.62 -8.61
CA ARG A 22 -10.11 1.67 -8.36
C ARG A 22 -8.78 2.38 -8.12
N LEU A 23 -7.97 1.81 -7.22
CA LEU A 23 -6.55 2.13 -7.10
C LEU A 23 -5.71 1.10 -7.87
N LEU A 24 -4.90 1.54 -8.82
CA LEU A 24 -3.90 0.73 -9.50
C LEU A 24 -2.51 1.00 -8.90
N LEU A 25 -1.80 -0.07 -8.53
CA LEU A 25 -0.40 -0.04 -8.17
C LEU A 25 0.43 -0.71 -9.26
N ASP A 26 1.28 0.06 -9.93
CA ASP A 26 2.30 -0.48 -10.81
C ASP A 26 3.51 -0.93 -9.99
N GLY A 27 3.65 -2.25 -9.89
CA GLY A 27 4.69 -2.91 -9.14
C GLY A 27 6.00 -3.13 -9.90
N SER A 28 6.06 -2.78 -11.19
CA SER A 28 7.23 -3.07 -12.03
C SER A 28 8.52 -2.35 -11.60
N ALA A 29 8.39 -1.23 -10.89
CA ALA A 29 9.51 -0.43 -10.39
C ALA A 29 9.79 -0.64 -8.89
N CYS A 30 8.98 -1.41 -8.18
CA CYS A 30 9.12 -1.62 -6.73
C CYS A 30 9.69 -3.01 -6.42
N SER A 31 10.55 -3.07 -5.40
CA SER A 31 11.21 -4.31 -4.95
C SER A 31 10.25 -5.38 -4.43
N GLY A 32 9.02 -5.00 -4.10
CA GLY A 32 7.99 -5.89 -3.56
C GLY A 32 6.96 -6.39 -4.57
N ASP A 33 7.10 -6.09 -5.87
CA ASP A 33 6.21 -6.56 -6.94
C ASP A 33 4.71 -6.26 -6.70
N GLY A 34 4.39 -5.22 -5.94
CA GLY A 34 3.01 -4.88 -5.58
C GLY A 34 2.29 -5.98 -4.77
N ARG A 35 3.01 -6.79 -4.00
CA ARG A 35 2.46 -7.92 -3.23
C ARG A 35 1.90 -7.46 -1.88
N LEU A 36 0.66 -6.98 -1.86
CA LEU A 36 0.03 -6.47 -0.62
C LEU A 36 -0.19 -7.56 0.43
N ASP A 37 -0.31 -8.82 0.02
CA ASP A 37 -0.46 -9.97 0.91
C ASP A 37 0.81 -10.28 1.72
N ALA A 38 1.99 -10.06 1.11
CA ALA A 38 3.26 -10.54 1.65
C ALA A 38 4.24 -9.42 2.02
N VAL A 39 4.10 -8.23 1.44
CA VAL A 39 5.08 -7.14 1.55
C VAL A 39 4.47 -5.94 2.28
N PRO A 40 4.81 -5.73 3.57
CA PRO A 40 4.29 -4.63 4.39
C PRO A 40 4.54 -3.26 3.78
N ALA A 41 5.72 -3.04 3.19
CA ALA A 41 6.04 -1.77 2.56
C ALA A 41 5.08 -1.43 1.41
N CYS A 42 4.63 -2.40 0.62
CA CYS A 42 3.70 -2.15 -0.48
C CYS A 42 2.26 -1.96 0.00
N ARG A 43 1.88 -2.57 1.13
CA ARG A 43 0.64 -2.18 1.84
C ARG A 43 0.72 -0.73 2.29
N ALA A 44 1.86 -0.31 2.84
CA ALA A 44 2.03 1.06 3.29
C ALA A 44 1.85 2.06 2.15
N THR A 45 2.43 1.80 0.97
CA THR A 45 2.21 2.61 -0.24
C THR A 45 0.74 2.67 -0.65
N ALA A 46 0.06 1.52 -0.65
CA ALA A 46 -1.37 1.46 -0.99
C ALA A 46 -2.21 2.28 -0.01
N ILE A 47 -2.00 2.08 1.29
CA ILE A 47 -2.76 2.70 2.37
C ILE A 47 -2.48 4.20 2.42
N GLU A 48 -1.24 4.64 2.17
CA GLU A 48 -0.91 6.06 2.06
C GLU A 48 -1.71 6.72 0.94
N ALA A 49 -1.77 6.12 -0.26
CA ALA A 49 -2.57 6.65 -1.35
C ALA A 49 -4.07 6.70 -1.00
N LEU A 50 -4.58 5.70 -0.26
CA LEU A 50 -5.98 5.63 0.15
C LEU A 50 -6.38 6.65 1.23
N ARG A 51 -5.44 7.42 1.77
CA ARG A 51 -5.76 8.61 2.57
C ARG A 51 -6.47 9.68 1.76
N ASP A 52 -6.09 9.82 0.49
CA ASP A 52 -6.64 10.86 -0.39
C ASP A 52 -8.06 10.53 -0.84
N ARG A 53 -8.37 9.23 -1.03
CA ARG A 53 -9.62 8.80 -1.65
C ARG A 53 -9.95 7.33 -1.42
N ASP A 54 -11.25 7.07 -1.20
CA ASP A 54 -11.81 5.72 -1.14
C ASP A 54 -12.03 5.10 -2.52
N VAL A 55 -11.90 3.76 -2.57
CA VAL A 55 -12.05 2.94 -3.78
C VAL A 55 -12.84 1.67 -3.47
N GLU A 56 -13.46 1.08 -4.49
CA GLU A 56 -14.16 -0.21 -4.38
C GLU A 56 -13.21 -1.39 -4.62
N SER A 57 -12.09 -1.16 -5.31
CA SER A 57 -11.06 -2.19 -5.54
C SER A 57 -9.65 -1.63 -5.57
N VAL A 58 -8.69 -2.46 -5.16
CA VAL A 58 -7.25 -2.20 -5.33
C VAL A 58 -6.70 -3.27 -6.26
N ARG A 59 -5.92 -2.87 -7.26
CA ARG A 59 -5.22 -3.83 -8.12
C ARG A 59 -3.75 -3.55 -8.19
N THR A 60 -2.97 -4.61 -8.25
CA THR A 60 -1.53 -4.51 -8.47
C THR A 60 -1.15 -5.23 -9.75
N ARG A 61 -0.19 -4.66 -10.49
CA ARG A 61 0.39 -5.29 -11.68
C ARG A 61 1.90 -5.37 -11.53
N SER A 62 2.51 -6.53 -11.73
CA SER A 62 3.96 -6.67 -11.86
C SER A 62 4.29 -7.88 -12.71
N ALA A 63 5.33 -7.78 -13.53
CA ALA A 63 5.85 -8.88 -14.36
C ALA A 63 4.79 -9.64 -15.18
N GLY A 64 3.75 -8.95 -15.67
CA GLY A 64 2.64 -9.55 -16.42
C GLY A 64 1.60 -10.28 -15.57
N PHE A 65 1.70 -10.23 -14.24
CA PHE A 65 0.69 -10.72 -13.32
C PHE A 65 -0.13 -9.58 -12.75
N GLU A 66 -1.44 -9.77 -12.71
CA GLU A 66 -2.38 -8.88 -12.03
C GLU A 66 -2.96 -9.54 -10.78
N ARG A 67 -3.21 -8.72 -9.75
CA ARG A 67 -3.92 -9.12 -8.53
C ARG A 67 -5.01 -8.11 -8.27
N THR A 68 -6.17 -8.60 -7.86
CA THR A 68 -7.31 -7.76 -7.51
C THR A 68 -7.70 -8.04 -6.07
N TYR A 69 -7.85 -6.99 -5.29
CA TYR A 69 -8.39 -6.98 -3.95
C TYR A 69 -9.72 -6.25 -3.99
N GLU A 70 -10.80 -6.96 -3.66
CA GLU A 70 -12.19 -6.49 -3.78
C GLU A 70 -12.91 -6.75 -2.45
N ASP A 71 -14.14 -6.27 -2.34
CA ASP A 71 -15.03 -6.49 -1.21
C ASP A 71 -14.34 -6.16 0.14
N GLY A 72 -14.31 -7.12 1.07
CA GLY A 72 -13.72 -6.94 2.38
C GLY A 72 -12.22 -6.63 2.35
N ALA A 73 -11.48 -7.11 1.35
CA ALA A 73 -10.05 -6.82 1.24
C ALA A 73 -9.82 -5.36 0.85
N ALA A 74 -10.58 -4.84 -0.12
CA ALA A 74 -10.55 -3.42 -0.47
C ALA A 74 -11.04 -2.55 0.69
N GLY A 75 -12.13 -2.97 1.34
CA GLY A 75 -12.70 -2.28 2.49
C GLY A 75 -11.72 -2.15 3.67
N LEU A 76 -10.95 -3.21 3.96
CA LEU A 76 -9.90 -3.17 4.99
C LEU A 76 -8.82 -2.13 4.66
N LEU A 77 -8.32 -2.13 3.42
CA LEU A 77 -7.27 -1.20 2.98
C LEU A 77 -7.75 0.26 3.04
N VAL A 78 -8.99 0.51 2.62
CA VAL A 78 -9.62 1.84 2.71
C VAL A 78 -9.80 2.28 4.16
N ALA A 79 -10.28 1.37 5.02
CA ALA A 79 -10.44 1.66 6.44
C ALA A 79 -9.09 1.97 7.10
N ALA A 80 -8.03 1.26 6.74
CA ALA A 80 -6.67 1.52 7.20
C ALA A 80 -6.16 2.89 6.73
N GLY A 81 -6.47 3.31 5.49
CA GLY A 81 -6.12 4.64 4.97
C GLY A 81 -6.72 5.74 5.83
N ARG A 82 -8.05 5.71 5.99
CA ARG A 82 -8.79 6.65 6.85
C ARG A 82 -8.31 6.64 8.29
N PHE A 83 -8.07 5.46 8.85
CA PHE A 83 -7.59 5.33 10.23
C PHE A 83 -6.19 5.92 10.38
N SER A 84 -5.28 5.62 9.46
CA SER A 84 -3.91 6.12 9.51
C SER A 84 -3.87 7.65 9.41
N ASP A 85 -4.72 8.28 8.60
CA ASP A 85 -4.83 9.74 8.50
C ASP A 85 -5.31 10.34 9.84
N ALA A 86 -6.40 9.80 10.39
CA ALA A 86 -6.91 10.23 11.69
C ALA A 86 -5.92 10.01 12.84
N ALA A 87 -5.22 8.86 12.84
CA ALA A 87 -4.25 8.51 13.86
C ALA A 87 -3.02 9.40 13.81
N ALA A 88 -2.54 9.82 12.63
CA ALA A 88 -1.33 10.64 12.50
C ALA A 88 -1.45 12.00 13.22
N PHE A 89 -2.67 12.51 13.39
CA PHE A 89 -2.89 13.72 14.19
C PHE A 89 -2.59 13.51 15.69
N HIS A 90 -2.67 12.28 16.17
CA HIS A 90 -2.54 11.93 17.59
C HIS A 90 -1.28 11.13 17.93
N ASP A 91 -0.91 10.20 17.06
CA ASP A 91 0.16 9.22 17.24
C ASP A 91 0.68 8.75 15.87
N ASP A 92 1.83 9.31 15.46
CA ASP A 92 2.50 8.98 14.20
C ASP A 92 2.92 7.50 14.13
N ALA A 93 3.36 6.92 15.25
CA ALA A 93 3.81 5.53 15.29
C ALA A 93 2.63 4.56 15.10
N LEU A 94 1.46 4.89 15.64
CA LEU A 94 0.24 4.13 15.39
C LEU A 94 -0.20 4.24 13.92
N ALA A 95 -0.09 5.42 13.31
CA ALA A 95 -0.38 5.63 11.90
C ALA A 95 0.57 4.83 10.98
N GLU A 96 1.87 4.79 11.29
CA GLU A 96 2.86 3.94 10.61
C GLU A 96 2.52 2.44 10.69
N ARG A 97 2.12 1.97 11.87
CA ARG A 97 1.74 0.57 12.06
C ARG A 97 0.48 0.21 11.26
N ALA A 98 -0.54 1.06 11.27
CA ALA A 98 -1.77 0.83 10.50
C ALA A 98 -1.52 0.73 8.99
N ARG A 99 -0.48 1.42 8.47
CA ARG A 99 -0.09 1.34 7.04
C ARG A 99 0.58 0.02 6.68
N SER A 100 1.27 -0.63 7.61
CA SER A 100 2.07 -1.84 7.33
C SER A 100 1.40 -3.14 7.79
N ASP A 101 0.57 -3.08 8.82
CA ASP A 101 -0.11 -4.23 9.45
C ASP A 101 -1.56 -3.87 9.88
N PRO A 102 -2.47 -3.68 8.89
CA PRO A 102 -3.87 -3.30 9.10
C PRO A 102 -4.79 -4.43 9.57
#